data_AF-A0A7T8H1I1-F1
#
_entry.id   AF-A0A7T8H1I1-F1
#
_cell.length_a   1.000
_cell.length_b   1.000
_cell.length_c   1.000
_cell.angle_alpha   90.00
_cell.angle_beta   90.00
_cell.angle_gamma   90.00
#
_symmetry.space_group_name_H-M   'P 1'
#
loop_
_entity.id
_entity.type
_entity.pdbx_description
1 polymer ?
#
loop_
_entity_poly.entity_id
_entity_poly.type
_entity_poly.pdbx_seq_one_letter_code
_entity_poly.pdbx_strand_id
1 'polypeptide(L)'
;MENDAHIDVSATAFYKAQPVIDFMCEVLDIRDINDQRKPLTDSQRVKFTKEIKCLKIEITHCGTMRRKYRVCNVTRRPAQMQSFPLQLENGQTVECTVSKYFLDKYKMKLRYPHLPCLQVGQEHKHTYLPLEVCNIVQGQRCIKKLTDMQTSTMIKATARSAPDREREINNLIRKADFNNDPYVQEFGLNISHDLMEVRGRVLPPPKLQYGGRTKQQALPNQGVWDMRGKQFFTGVEIREWAIACFAPSRTVAKTP
;
A
#
# COMPACT_ATOMS: atom_id res chain seq x y z
N MET A 1 14.55 -38.59 4.06
CA MET A 1 14.06 -37.29 3.59
C MET A 1 13.80 -36.48 4.85
N GLU A 2 14.68 -35.54 5.18
CA GLU A 2 14.37 -34.51 6.17
C GLU A 2 13.37 -33.57 5.52
N ASN A 3 12.21 -33.41 6.16
CA ASN A 3 11.18 -32.50 5.70
C ASN A 3 11.27 -31.25 6.56
N ASP A 4 11.80 -30.18 5.97
CA ASP A 4 12.02 -28.92 6.69
C ASP A 4 10.90 -27.93 6.41
N ALA A 5 10.39 -27.30 7.46
CA ALA A 5 9.43 -26.21 7.37
C ALA A 5 10.16 -24.86 7.37
N HIS A 6 10.06 -24.10 6.28
CA HIS A 6 10.64 -22.76 6.19
C HIS A 6 9.60 -21.71 6.59
N ILE A 7 9.86 -21.00 7.68
CA ILE A 7 8.96 -19.99 8.26
C ILE A 7 9.71 -18.66 8.35
N ASP A 8 9.10 -17.60 7.84
CA ASP A 8 9.60 -16.24 7.98
C ASP A 8 8.45 -15.25 8.23
N VAL A 9 8.75 -14.15 8.90
CA VAL A 9 7.80 -13.08 9.17
C VAL A 9 7.74 -12.15 7.95
N SER A 10 6.57 -11.62 7.58
CA SER A 10 6.52 -10.62 6.50
C SER A 10 5.52 -9.53 6.80
N ALA A 11 5.72 -8.37 6.16
CA ALA A 11 4.87 -7.21 6.32
C ALA A 11 4.50 -6.66 4.95
N THR A 12 3.23 -6.29 4.77
CA THR A 12 2.71 -5.66 3.56
C THR A 12 1.61 -4.68 3.92
N ALA A 13 1.40 -3.66 3.08
CA ALA A 13 0.36 -2.67 3.30
C ALA A 13 -1.04 -3.24 2.96
N PHE A 14 -2.02 -2.90 3.81
CA PHE A 14 -3.44 -3.17 3.61
C PHE A 14 -4.23 -1.87 3.75
N TYR A 15 -5.33 -1.77 3.01
CA TYR A 15 -6.30 -0.70 3.23
C TYR A 15 -7.01 -0.93 4.57
N LYS A 16 -7.07 0.12 5.38
CA LYS A 16 -7.78 0.13 6.66
C LYS A 16 -9.28 -0.07 6.42
N ALA A 17 -9.90 -0.93 7.24
CA ALA A 17 -11.35 -1.07 7.26
C ALA A 17 -11.97 0.15 7.96
N GLN A 18 -12.62 1.03 7.20
CA GLN A 18 -13.15 2.29 7.71
C GLN A 18 -14.26 2.86 6.81
N PRO A 19 -15.07 3.81 7.30
CA PRO A 19 -16.01 4.56 6.47
C PRO A 19 -15.33 5.19 5.25
N VAL A 20 -16.01 5.20 4.10
CA VAL A 20 -15.48 5.79 2.88
C VAL A 20 -15.28 7.30 3.01
N ILE A 21 -16.09 7.98 3.83
CA ILE A 21 -15.90 9.40 4.17
C ILE A 21 -14.52 9.62 4.81
N ASP A 22 -14.16 8.82 5.81
CA ASP A 22 -12.87 8.94 6.50
C ASP A 22 -11.72 8.62 5.55
N PHE A 23 -11.85 7.58 4.72
CA PHE A 23 -10.88 7.28 3.67
C PHE A 23 -10.71 8.43 2.67
N MET A 24 -11.80 9.10 2.26
CA MET A 24 -11.74 10.28 1.42
C MET A 24 -10.97 11.41 2.12
N CYS A 25 -11.24 11.65 3.40
CA CYS A 25 -10.54 12.67 4.19
C CYS A 25 -9.04 12.39 4.28
N GLU A 26 -8.63 11.14 4.55
CA GLU A 26 -7.23 10.71 4.57
C GLU A 26 -6.55 10.90 3.20
N VAL A 27 -7.21 10.57 2.09
CA VAL A 27 -6.66 10.73 0.73
C VAL A 27 -6.54 12.20 0.31
N LEU A 28 -7.48 13.04 0.73
CA LEU A 28 -7.56 14.45 0.35
C LEU A 28 -6.92 15.41 1.37
N ASP A 29 -6.32 14.88 2.44
CA ASP A 29 -5.72 15.63 3.53
C ASP A 29 -6.73 16.61 4.19
N ILE A 30 -8.00 16.20 4.29
CA ILE A 30 -9.08 16.96 4.94
C ILE A 30 -9.12 16.57 6.42
N ARG A 31 -8.94 17.54 7.31
CA ARG A 31 -8.92 17.30 8.77
C ARG A 31 -10.30 17.07 9.37
N ASP A 32 -11.27 17.90 9.00
CA ASP A 32 -12.66 17.76 9.39
C ASP A 32 -13.56 17.78 8.16
N ILE A 33 -14.42 16.77 8.03
CA ILE A 33 -15.41 16.68 6.96
C ILE A 33 -16.40 17.85 6.99
N ASN A 34 -16.63 18.47 8.16
CA ASN A 34 -17.53 19.61 8.32
C ASN A 34 -16.99 20.89 7.66
N ASP A 35 -15.68 20.99 7.43
CA ASP A 35 -15.06 22.08 6.68
C ASP A 35 -15.36 21.94 5.18
N GLN A 36 -15.59 20.71 4.72
CA GLN A 36 -15.92 20.41 3.33
C GLN A 36 -17.40 20.68 3.05
N ARG A 37 -17.80 21.96 3.04
CA ARG A 37 -19.18 22.39 2.73
C ARG A 37 -19.48 22.49 1.23
N LYS A 38 -18.44 22.53 0.40
CA LYS A 38 -18.54 22.63 -1.06
C LYS A 38 -18.31 21.26 -1.71
N PRO A 39 -18.86 21.01 -2.91
CA PRO A 39 -18.49 19.86 -3.72
C PRO A 39 -16.97 19.77 -3.91
N LEU A 40 -16.46 18.56 -4.10
CA LEU A 40 -15.04 18.36 -4.40
C LEU A 40 -14.68 19.08 -5.72
N THR A 41 -13.51 19.73 -5.75
CA THR A 41 -12.93 20.20 -7.00
C THR A 41 -12.63 19.02 -7.93
N ASP A 42 -12.54 19.23 -9.23
CA ASP A 42 -12.24 18.15 -10.18
C ASP A 42 -10.88 17.49 -9.88
N SER A 43 -9.88 18.26 -9.42
CA SER A 43 -8.58 17.74 -8.99
C SER A 43 -8.70 16.80 -7.78
N GLN A 44 -9.42 17.23 -6.73
CA GLN A 44 -9.68 16.40 -5.56
C GLN A 44 -10.46 15.14 -5.92
N ARG A 45 -11.53 15.28 -6.74
CA ARG A 45 -12.33 14.14 -7.19
C ARG A 45 -11.47 13.13 -7.95
N VAL A 46 -10.61 13.58 -8.86
CA VAL A 46 -9.70 12.70 -9.63
C VAL A 46 -8.68 12.03 -8.71
N LYS A 47 -8.07 12.75 -7.75
CA LYS A 47 -7.17 12.16 -6.73
C LYS A 47 -7.90 11.06 -5.95
N PHE A 48 -9.09 11.34 -5.43
CA PHE A 48 -9.90 10.38 -4.70
C PHE A 48 -10.31 9.17 -5.55
N THR A 49 -10.73 9.40 -6.81
CA THR A 49 -11.12 8.35 -7.75
C THR A 49 -9.96 7.39 -8.00
N LYS A 50 -8.76 7.93 -8.22
CA LYS A 50 -7.55 7.11 -8.41
C LYS A 50 -7.30 6.21 -7.21
N GLU A 51 -7.56 6.66 -5.98
CA GLU A 51 -7.32 5.87 -4.78
C GLU A 51 -8.40 4.82 -4.50
N ILE A 52 -9.68 5.16 -4.66
CA ILE A 52 -10.78 4.25 -4.31
C ILE A 52 -11.17 3.27 -5.42
N LYS A 53 -10.85 3.59 -6.69
CA LYS A 53 -11.19 2.70 -7.82
C LYS A 53 -10.57 1.32 -7.61
N CYS A 54 -11.36 0.30 -7.91
CA CYS A 54 -11.08 -1.13 -7.72
C CYS A 54 -11.11 -1.65 -6.28
N LEU A 55 -11.31 -0.80 -5.26
CA LEU A 55 -11.50 -1.28 -3.89
C LEU A 55 -12.89 -1.90 -3.71
N LYS A 56 -12.97 -2.91 -2.85
CA LYS A 56 -14.24 -3.48 -2.38
C LYS A 56 -14.76 -2.65 -1.21
N ILE A 57 -16.03 -2.30 -1.28
CA ILE A 57 -16.78 -1.64 -0.22
C ILE A 57 -17.94 -2.52 0.20
N GLU A 58 -18.45 -2.29 1.40
CA GLU A 58 -19.70 -2.87 1.88
C GLU A 58 -20.68 -1.78 2.27
N ILE A 59 -21.97 -2.06 2.06
CA ILE A 59 -23.04 -1.12 2.39
C ILE A 59 -23.43 -1.20 3.86
N THR A 60 -23.88 -0.07 4.42
CA THR A 60 -24.28 0.04 5.82
C THR A 60 -25.75 0.42 6.02
N HIS A 61 -26.48 0.73 4.95
CA HIS A 61 -27.85 1.26 5.01
C HIS A 61 -28.96 0.19 4.99
N CYS A 62 -28.65 -1.08 4.70
CA CYS A 62 -29.63 -2.16 4.57
C CYS A 62 -29.70 -3.05 5.83
N GLY A 63 -29.79 -2.45 7.02
CA GLY A 63 -29.88 -3.18 8.29
C GLY A 63 -28.73 -4.16 8.50
N THR A 64 -29.05 -5.46 8.66
CA THR A 64 -28.05 -6.52 8.85
C THR A 64 -27.34 -6.95 7.55
N MET A 65 -27.88 -6.58 6.38
CA MET A 65 -27.33 -7.00 5.09
C MET A 65 -26.10 -6.17 4.69
N ARG A 66 -24.92 -6.79 4.75
CA ARG A 66 -23.62 -6.20 4.39
C ARG A 66 -23.19 -6.59 2.99
N ARG A 67 -23.94 -6.15 1.97
CA ARG A 67 -23.61 -6.48 0.58
C ARG A 67 -22.30 -5.80 0.17
N LYS A 68 -21.41 -6.58 -0.46
CA LYS A 68 -20.10 -6.13 -0.93
C LYS A 68 -20.15 -5.78 -2.42
N TYR A 69 -19.49 -4.71 -2.79
CA TYR A 69 -19.35 -4.26 -4.17
C TYR A 69 -17.92 -3.82 -4.47
N ARG A 70 -17.51 -3.89 -5.74
CA ARG A 70 -16.27 -3.27 -6.20
C ARG A 70 -16.58 -1.90 -6.80
N VAL A 71 -15.81 -0.89 -6.40
CA VAL A 71 -15.92 0.47 -6.93
C VAL A 71 -15.32 0.53 -8.32
N CYS A 72 -16.09 1.01 -9.29
CA CYS A 72 -15.64 1.19 -10.65
C CYS A 72 -15.38 2.67 -10.99
N ASN A 73 -16.13 3.60 -10.39
CA ASN A 73 -15.91 5.03 -10.63
C ASN A 73 -16.43 5.90 -9.47
N VAL A 74 -16.16 7.21 -9.55
CA VAL A 74 -16.75 8.24 -8.68
C VAL A 74 -17.47 9.26 -9.56
N THR A 75 -18.71 9.58 -9.22
CA THR A 75 -19.56 10.46 -10.03
C THR A 75 -19.02 11.89 -10.09
N ARG A 76 -19.21 12.56 -11.22
CA ARG A 76 -18.88 13.99 -11.36
C ARG A 76 -19.90 14.88 -10.64
N ARG A 77 -21.17 14.50 -10.69
CA ARG A 77 -22.25 15.22 -10.00
C ARG A 77 -22.34 14.76 -8.54
N PRO A 78 -22.70 15.68 -7.62
CA PRO A 78 -22.93 15.34 -6.21
C PRO A 78 -24.21 14.50 -6.04
N ALA A 79 -24.37 13.82 -4.91
CA ALA A 79 -25.51 12.93 -4.64
C ALA A 79 -26.89 13.62 -4.78
N GLN A 80 -26.98 14.91 -4.48
CA GLN A 80 -28.20 15.71 -4.68
C GLN A 80 -28.58 15.96 -6.15
N MET A 81 -27.62 15.92 -7.08
CA MET A 81 -27.82 16.17 -8.50
C MET A 81 -27.57 14.94 -9.38
N GLN A 82 -26.94 13.89 -8.83
CA GLN A 82 -26.71 12.66 -9.55
C GLN A 82 -28.04 11.91 -9.66
N SER A 83 -28.49 11.72 -10.89
CA SER A 83 -29.70 10.98 -11.22
C SER A 83 -29.40 9.61 -11.82
N PHE A 84 -30.41 8.75 -11.80
CA PHE A 84 -30.42 7.46 -12.48
C PHE A 84 -31.85 7.10 -12.90
N PRO A 85 -32.02 6.29 -13.95
CA PRO A 85 -33.32 5.75 -14.32
C PRO A 85 -33.78 4.73 -13.27
N LEU A 86 -34.89 5.03 -12.59
CA LEU A 86 -35.52 4.16 -11.61
C LEU A 86 -36.79 3.56 -12.22
N GLN A 87 -36.82 2.23 -12.34
CA GLN A 87 -38.05 1.51 -12.68
C GLN A 87 -38.94 1.40 -11.44
N LEU A 88 -40.16 1.91 -11.57
CA LEU A 88 -41.23 1.79 -10.57
C LEU A 88 -41.98 0.46 -10.74
N GLU A 89 -42.73 0.06 -9.72
CA GLU A 89 -43.52 -1.18 -9.73
C GLU A 89 -44.57 -1.23 -10.85
N ASN A 90 -45.04 -0.07 -11.30
CA ASN A 90 -45.98 0.06 -12.42
C ASN A 90 -45.31 -0.05 -13.81
N GLY A 91 -44.02 -0.39 -13.87
CA GLY A 91 -43.24 -0.51 -15.11
C GLY A 91 -42.75 0.81 -15.72
N GLN A 92 -43.13 1.97 -15.16
CA GLN A 92 -42.63 3.26 -15.63
C GLN A 92 -41.19 3.50 -15.16
N THR A 93 -40.38 4.09 -16.03
CA THR A 93 -39.03 4.53 -15.68
C THR A 93 -39.05 6.02 -15.42
N VAL A 94 -38.71 6.43 -14.21
CA VAL A 94 -38.60 7.83 -13.81
C VAL A 94 -37.16 8.20 -13.48
N GLU A 95 -36.76 9.42 -13.80
CA GLU A 95 -35.46 9.92 -13.37
C GLU A 95 -35.53 10.29 -11.88
N CYS A 96 -34.67 9.67 -11.06
CA CYS A 96 -34.62 9.91 -9.62
C CYS A 96 -33.20 10.27 -9.20
N THR A 97 -33.04 11.28 -8.34
CA THR A 97 -31.73 11.61 -7.77
C THR A 97 -31.36 10.62 -6.66
N VAL A 98 -30.06 10.38 -6.49
CA VAL A 98 -29.57 9.46 -5.45
C VAL A 98 -30.03 9.94 -4.06
N SER A 99 -29.91 11.23 -3.76
CA SER A 99 -30.38 11.78 -2.48
C SER A 99 -31.87 11.55 -2.25
N LYS A 100 -32.72 11.79 -3.26
CA LYS A 100 -34.17 11.57 -3.17
C LYS A 100 -34.50 10.09 -2.98
N TYR A 101 -33.87 9.19 -3.73
CA TYR A 101 -34.08 7.76 -3.59
C TYR A 101 -33.76 7.25 -2.18
N PHE A 102 -32.65 7.70 -1.57
CA PHE A 102 -32.29 7.31 -0.21
C PHE A 102 -33.26 7.88 0.84
N LEU A 103 -33.78 9.09 0.64
CA LEU A 103 -34.81 9.66 1.49
C LEU A 103 -36.13 8.90 1.37
N ASP A 104 -36.58 8.60 0.16
CA ASP A 104 -37.90 8.01 -0.07
C ASP A 104 -37.93 6.52 0.31
N LYS A 105 -36.93 5.75 -0.12
CA LYS A 105 -36.89 4.29 0.05
C LYS A 105 -36.34 3.86 1.40
N TYR A 106 -35.27 4.51 1.88
CA TYR A 106 -34.59 4.11 3.11
C TYR A 106 -34.86 5.07 4.28
N LYS A 107 -35.70 6.10 4.08
CA LYS A 107 -35.98 7.15 5.09
C LYS A 107 -34.71 7.80 5.65
N MET A 108 -33.68 7.89 4.81
CA MET A 108 -32.35 8.35 5.18
C MET A 108 -32.05 9.69 4.51
N LYS A 109 -31.98 10.76 5.31
CA LYS A 109 -31.48 12.05 4.85
C LYS A 109 -29.95 12.05 4.88
N LEU A 110 -29.32 12.21 3.71
CA LEU A 110 -27.87 12.29 3.59
C LEU A 110 -27.34 13.54 4.32
N ARG A 111 -26.25 13.40 5.08
CA ARG A 111 -25.61 14.53 5.79
C ARG A 111 -24.73 15.35 4.85
N TYR A 112 -24.14 14.72 3.84
CA TYR A 112 -23.22 15.32 2.88
C TYR A 112 -23.72 15.15 1.43
N PRO A 113 -24.92 15.66 1.09
CA PRO A 113 -25.53 15.47 -0.23
C PRO A 113 -24.76 16.17 -1.37
N HIS A 114 -23.87 17.11 -1.04
CA HIS A 114 -22.95 17.81 -1.94
C HIS A 114 -21.70 17.00 -2.32
N LEU A 115 -21.46 15.85 -1.71
CA LEU A 115 -20.38 14.94 -2.08
C LEU A 115 -20.79 14.02 -3.24
N PRO A 116 -19.82 13.50 -4.03
CA PRO A 116 -20.12 12.57 -5.11
C PRO A 116 -20.58 11.19 -4.58
N CYS A 117 -21.02 10.32 -5.49
CA CYS A 117 -21.35 8.93 -5.21
C CYS A 117 -20.27 7.99 -5.77
N LEU A 118 -20.14 6.81 -5.18
CA LEU A 118 -19.43 5.69 -5.79
C LEU A 118 -20.33 5.04 -6.83
N GLN A 119 -19.81 4.87 -8.04
CA GLN A 119 -20.38 3.92 -8.98
C GLN A 119 -19.78 2.55 -8.69
N VAL A 120 -20.64 1.54 -8.55
CA VAL A 120 -20.23 0.19 -8.17
C VAL A 120 -20.80 -0.88 -9.09
N GLY A 121 -20.14 -2.03 -9.12
CA GLY A 121 -20.56 -3.15 -9.97
C GLY A 121 -20.14 -2.95 -11.42
N GLN A 122 -21.06 -3.15 -12.35
CA GLN A 122 -20.79 -3.03 -13.79
C GLN A 122 -20.77 -1.56 -14.22
N GLU A 123 -19.74 -1.11 -14.94
CA GLU A 123 -19.59 0.30 -15.37
C GLU A 123 -20.75 0.81 -16.24
N HIS A 124 -21.41 -0.07 -17.00
CA HIS A 124 -22.59 0.27 -17.81
C HIS A 124 -23.89 0.33 -17.00
N LYS A 125 -23.88 -0.07 -15.73
CA LYS A 125 -25.05 0.01 -14.84
C LYS A 125 -25.00 1.28 -13.98
N HIS A 126 -26.20 1.78 -13.66
CA HIS A 126 -26.40 3.00 -12.88
C HIS A 126 -26.56 2.72 -11.38
N THR A 127 -25.64 1.93 -10.79
CA THR A 127 -25.65 1.68 -9.34
C THR A 127 -24.75 2.68 -8.63
N TYR A 128 -25.36 3.68 -8.01
CA TYR A 128 -24.67 4.75 -7.30
C TYR A 128 -24.91 4.65 -5.79
N LEU A 129 -23.84 4.73 -5.00
CA LEU A 129 -23.89 4.69 -3.55
C LEU A 129 -23.28 5.98 -2.97
N PRO A 130 -24.02 6.72 -2.11
CA PRO A 130 -23.43 7.80 -1.34
C PRO A 130 -22.24 7.32 -0.49
N LEU A 131 -21.24 8.18 -0.30
CA LEU A 131 -20.05 7.84 0.48
C LEU A 131 -20.39 7.45 1.93
N GLU A 132 -21.41 8.10 2.51
CA GLU A 132 -21.87 7.88 3.89
C GLU A 132 -22.37 6.47 4.19
N VAL A 133 -22.80 5.74 3.16
CA VAL A 133 -23.40 4.41 3.33
C VAL A 133 -22.44 3.28 2.95
N CYS A 134 -21.14 3.58 2.85
CA CYS A 134 -20.11 2.66 2.39
C CYS A 134 -18.95 2.58 3.38
N ASN A 135 -18.46 1.36 3.64
CA ASN A 135 -17.23 1.09 4.36
C ASN A 135 -16.22 0.35 3.45
N ILE A 136 -14.94 0.66 3.56
CA ILE A 136 -13.86 -0.13 2.96
C ILE A 136 -13.82 -1.50 3.65
N VAL A 137 -13.85 -2.57 2.85
CA VAL A 137 -13.79 -3.95 3.38
C VAL A 137 -12.39 -4.26 3.91
N GLN A 138 -12.32 -4.98 5.03
CA GLN A 138 -11.05 -5.43 5.63
C GLN A 138 -10.26 -6.42 4.77
N GLY A 139 -8.95 -6.53 5.03
CA GLY A 139 -8.08 -7.54 4.40
C GLY A 139 -7.73 -7.27 2.94
N GLN A 140 -7.94 -6.04 2.45
CA GLN A 140 -7.62 -5.68 1.07
C GLN A 140 -6.18 -5.19 0.97
N ARG A 141 -5.30 -6.00 0.37
CA ARG A 141 -3.90 -5.64 0.16
C ARG A 141 -3.78 -4.41 -0.76
N CYS A 142 -2.92 -3.46 -0.37
CA CYS A 142 -2.56 -2.34 -1.24
C CYS A 142 -1.55 -2.81 -2.28
N ILE A 143 -1.96 -2.80 -3.56
CA ILE A 143 -1.11 -3.18 -4.71
C ILE A 143 -0.43 -1.95 -5.32
N LYS A 144 -0.98 -0.76 -5.07
CA LYS A 144 -0.43 0.49 -5.59
C LYS A 144 0.91 0.79 -4.92
N LYS A 145 1.79 1.46 -5.66
CA LYS A 145 3.07 1.93 -5.13
C LYS A 145 2.79 2.89 -3.96
N LEU A 146 3.42 2.61 -2.83
CA LEU A 146 3.39 3.49 -1.67
C LEU A 146 4.12 4.80 -1.98
N THR A 147 3.69 5.90 -1.37
CA THR A 147 4.43 7.16 -1.44
C THR A 147 5.78 7.03 -0.74
N ASP A 148 6.72 7.94 -1.01
CA ASP A 148 8.05 7.90 -0.37
C ASP A 148 7.95 8.00 1.17
N MET A 149 6.99 8.79 1.67
CA MET A 149 6.71 8.90 3.10
C MET A 149 6.14 7.59 3.68
N GLN A 150 5.19 6.96 2.99
CA GLN A 150 4.63 5.66 3.40
C GLN A 150 5.70 4.56 3.35
N THR A 151 6.56 4.58 2.33
CA THR A 151 7.69 3.65 2.19
C THR A 151 8.69 3.83 3.32
N SER A 152 9.06 5.07 3.65
CA SER A 152 9.92 5.39 4.80
C SER A 152 9.33 4.89 6.11
N THR A 153 8.02 5.11 6.31
CA THR A 153 7.29 4.63 7.50
C THR A 153 7.27 3.11 7.57
N MET A 154 7.02 2.43 6.44
CA MET A 154 7.05 0.97 6.35
C MET A 154 8.44 0.43 6.72
N ILE A 155 9.52 0.98 6.14
CA ILE A 155 10.90 0.56 6.43
C ILE A 155 11.20 0.73 7.92
N LYS A 156 10.85 1.88 8.52
CA LYS A 156 11.05 2.11 9.96
C LYS A 156 10.25 1.13 10.82
N ALA A 157 9.04 0.79 10.39
CA ALA A 157 8.18 -0.14 11.12
C ALA A 157 8.67 -1.59 11.01
N THR A 158 9.32 -1.99 9.92
CA THR A 158 9.64 -3.39 9.61
C THR A 158 11.11 -3.76 9.69
N ALA A 159 12.04 -2.79 9.63
CA ALA A 159 13.46 -3.07 9.74
C ALA A 159 13.79 -3.60 11.15
N ARG A 160 14.46 -4.76 11.18
CA ARG A 160 14.87 -5.46 12.41
C ARG A 160 16.31 -5.93 12.27
N SER A 161 17.02 -5.99 13.39
CA SER A 161 18.32 -6.66 13.45
C SER A 161 18.14 -8.17 13.32
N ALA A 162 19.20 -8.90 12.95
CA ALA A 162 19.12 -10.36 12.83
C ALA A 162 18.67 -11.05 14.14
N PRO A 163 19.21 -10.68 15.33
CA PRO A 163 18.72 -11.25 16.59
C PRO A 163 17.25 -10.92 16.91
N ASP A 164 16.78 -9.72 16.57
CA ASP A 164 15.37 -9.36 16.77
C ASP A 164 14.46 -10.17 15.86
N ARG A 165 14.88 -10.36 14.60
CA ARG A 165 14.14 -11.13 13.62
C ARG A 165 14.03 -12.60 14.02
N GLU A 166 15.11 -13.19 14.48
CA GLU A 166 15.13 -14.56 15.01
C GLU A 166 14.12 -14.72 16.18
N ARG A 167 14.12 -13.75 17.12
CA ARG A 167 13.14 -13.73 18.22
C ARG A 167 11.70 -13.58 17.75
N GLU A 168 11.44 -12.73 16.74
CA GLU A 168 10.10 -12.59 16.15
C GLU A 168 9.63 -13.90 15.50
N ILE A 169 10.50 -14.61 14.77
CA ILE A 169 10.18 -15.91 14.16
C ILE A 169 9.89 -16.95 15.23
N ASN A 170 10.74 -17.09 16.25
CA ASN A 170 10.53 -18.04 17.34
C ASN A 170 9.21 -17.76 18.09
N ASN A 171 8.89 -16.49 18.32
CA ASN A 171 7.61 -16.10 18.92
C ASN A 171 6.41 -16.41 18.00
N LEU A 172 6.55 -16.24 16.68
CA LEU A 172 5.52 -16.60 15.71
C LEU A 172 5.25 -18.11 15.74
N ILE A 173 6.30 -18.93 15.72
CA ILE A 173 6.18 -20.40 15.74
C ILE A 173 5.46 -20.86 17.01
N ARG A 174 5.82 -20.30 18.18
CA ARG A 174 5.14 -20.60 19.46
C ARG A 174 3.67 -20.18 19.46
N LYS A 175 3.33 -19.06 18.82
CA LYS A 175 1.94 -18.56 18.73
C LYS A 175 1.10 -19.30 17.70
N ALA A 176 1.71 -19.76 16.61
CA ALA A 176 1.04 -20.49 15.56
C ALA A 176 0.60 -21.88 16.03
N ASP A 177 1.36 -22.47 16.97
CA ASP A 177 1.00 -23.70 17.69
C ASP A 177 0.57 -24.83 16.75
N PHE A 178 1.36 -25.03 15.69
CA PHE A 178 1.04 -25.94 14.58
C PHE A 178 0.71 -27.37 15.04
N ASN A 179 1.30 -27.84 16.13
CA ASN A 179 1.09 -29.19 16.65
C ASN A 179 -0.32 -29.40 17.25
N ASN A 180 -1.05 -28.32 17.51
CA ASN A 180 -2.44 -28.35 17.95
C ASN A 180 -3.44 -28.13 16.80
N ASP A 181 -2.97 -27.97 15.56
CA ASP A 181 -3.85 -27.89 14.40
C ASP A 181 -4.43 -29.29 14.07
N PRO A 182 -5.78 -29.44 13.99
CA PRO A 182 -6.41 -30.73 13.74
C PRO A 182 -5.94 -31.41 12.45
N TYR A 183 -5.65 -30.65 11.40
CA TYR A 183 -5.19 -31.19 10.13
C TYR A 183 -3.73 -31.65 10.25
N VAL A 184 -2.87 -30.90 10.95
CA VAL A 184 -1.47 -31.31 11.19
C VAL A 184 -1.43 -32.65 11.94
N GLN A 185 -2.29 -32.82 12.95
CA GLN A 185 -2.42 -34.07 13.70
C GLN A 185 -2.99 -35.22 12.86
N GLU A 186 -3.99 -34.95 12.01
CA GLU A 186 -4.58 -35.95 11.12
C GLU A 186 -3.53 -36.56 10.17
N PHE A 187 -2.59 -35.75 9.68
CA PHE A 187 -1.47 -36.22 8.86
C PHE A 187 -0.28 -36.77 9.68
N GLY A 188 -0.38 -36.84 11.01
CA GLY A 188 0.68 -37.33 11.90
C GLY A 188 1.94 -36.48 11.87
N LEU A 189 1.84 -35.20 11.55
CA LEU A 189 2.96 -34.27 11.47
C LEU A 189 3.27 -33.70 12.86
N ASN A 190 4.56 -33.48 13.12
CA ASN A 190 5.04 -32.80 14.33
C ASN A 190 6.13 -31.80 13.92
N ILE A 191 5.93 -30.53 14.28
CA ILE A 191 6.82 -29.43 13.92
C ILE A 191 7.61 -29.02 15.16
N SER A 192 8.95 -29.04 15.05
CA SER A 192 9.84 -28.53 16.10
C SER A 192 9.68 -27.03 16.28
N HIS A 193 9.79 -26.55 17.52
CA HIS A 193 9.81 -25.13 17.84
C HIS A 193 11.21 -24.50 17.76
N ASP A 194 12.24 -25.32 17.66
CA ASP A 194 13.63 -24.87 17.63
C ASP A 194 14.13 -24.73 16.19
N LEU A 195 14.94 -23.70 15.96
CA LEU A 195 15.60 -23.49 14.67
C LEU A 195 16.62 -24.59 14.42
N MET A 196 16.69 -25.04 13.17
CA MET A 196 17.68 -26.02 12.76
C MET A 196 19.11 -25.46 12.86
N GLU A 197 19.98 -26.17 13.56
CA GLU A 197 21.40 -25.83 13.61
C GLU A 197 22.14 -26.33 12.37
N VAL A 198 22.80 -25.42 11.66
CA VAL A 198 23.58 -25.74 10.47
C VAL A 198 25.01 -25.25 10.63
N ARG A 199 25.99 -26.09 10.29
CA ARG A 199 27.42 -25.72 10.30
C ARG A 199 27.79 -24.93 9.06
N GLY A 200 27.88 -23.61 9.19
CA GLY A 200 28.43 -22.72 8.17
C GLY A 200 29.96 -22.72 8.10
N ARG A 201 30.52 -22.22 7.00
CA ARG A 201 31.97 -21.92 6.86
C ARG A 201 32.17 -20.48 6.40
N VAL A 202 33.06 -19.74 7.06
CA VAL A 202 33.47 -18.40 6.63
C VAL A 202 34.71 -18.55 5.75
N LEU A 203 34.57 -18.26 4.45
CA LEU A 203 35.69 -18.35 3.52
C LEU A 203 36.64 -17.16 3.70
N PRO A 204 37.97 -17.37 3.60
CA PRO A 204 38.92 -16.27 3.65
C PRO A 204 38.68 -15.31 2.47
N PRO A 205 38.68 -13.99 2.68
CA PRO A 205 38.44 -13.04 1.60
C PRO A 205 39.62 -13.04 0.61
N PRO A 206 39.35 -12.85 -0.70
CA PRO A 206 40.40 -12.72 -1.69
C PRO A 206 41.15 -11.39 -1.51
N LYS A 207 42.43 -11.36 -1.88
CA LYS A 207 43.20 -10.12 -1.95
C LYS A 207 42.85 -9.37 -3.22
N LEU A 208 42.52 -8.09 -3.10
CA LEU A 208 42.23 -7.21 -4.22
C LEU A 208 43.52 -6.55 -4.68
N GLN A 209 43.93 -6.85 -5.92
CA GLN A 209 45.14 -6.30 -6.52
C GLN A 209 44.85 -4.94 -7.15
N TYR A 210 45.56 -3.91 -6.71
CA TYR A 210 45.53 -2.58 -7.32
C TYR A 210 46.74 -2.39 -8.25
N GLY A 211 46.65 -1.34 -9.06
CA GLY A 211 47.68 -0.98 -10.03
C GLY A 211 48.62 0.07 -9.47
N GLY A 212 49.07 0.96 -10.34
CA GLY A 212 50.05 1.98 -9.99
C GLY A 212 51.45 1.41 -9.77
N ARG A 213 52.37 2.26 -9.32
CA ARG A 213 53.79 1.87 -9.12
C ARG A 213 53.98 0.89 -7.98
N THR A 214 53.17 1.01 -6.93
CA THR A 214 53.30 0.25 -5.69
C THR A 214 52.52 -1.06 -5.69
N LYS A 215 51.66 -1.32 -6.71
CA LYS A 215 50.85 -2.54 -6.85
C LYS A 215 50.23 -3.00 -5.53
N GLN A 216 49.65 -2.06 -4.79
CA GLN A 216 49.12 -2.32 -3.46
C GLN A 216 48.04 -3.40 -3.48
N GLN A 217 47.88 -4.10 -2.37
CA GLN A 217 46.81 -5.06 -2.16
C GLN A 217 45.88 -4.54 -1.07
N ALA A 218 44.57 -4.66 -1.28
CA ALA A 218 43.58 -4.50 -0.23
C ALA A 218 43.09 -5.88 0.21
N LEU A 219 43.02 -6.10 1.52
CA LEU A 219 42.33 -7.25 2.09
C LEU A 219 40.96 -6.77 2.57
N PRO A 220 39.85 -7.27 2.01
CA PRO A 220 38.53 -6.96 2.52
C PRO A 220 38.40 -7.34 4.00
N ASN A 221 37.85 -6.43 4.80
CA ASN A 221 37.49 -6.68 6.18
C ASN A 221 35.97 -6.72 6.29
N GLN A 222 35.40 -7.84 6.74
CA GLN A 222 33.95 -8.06 6.82
C GLN A 222 33.22 -7.70 5.51
N GLY A 223 33.81 -8.05 4.36
CA GLY A 223 33.25 -7.78 3.03
C GLY A 223 33.43 -6.33 2.53
N VAL A 224 34.10 -5.46 3.29
CA VAL A 224 34.32 -4.05 2.94
C VAL A 224 35.78 -3.79 2.62
N TRP A 225 36.05 -2.96 1.62
CA TRP A 225 37.39 -2.44 1.31
C TRP A 225 37.30 -0.97 0.87
N ASP A 226 38.42 -0.26 0.91
CA ASP A 226 38.53 1.13 0.43
C ASP A 226 39.63 1.32 -0.61
N MET A 227 39.53 2.41 -1.37
CA MET A 227 40.52 2.80 -2.37
C MET A 227 41.49 3.89 -1.88
N ARG A 228 41.50 4.22 -0.58
CA ARG A 228 42.38 5.28 -0.05
C ARG A 228 43.84 4.88 -0.23
N GLY A 229 44.63 5.77 -0.83
CA GLY A 229 46.04 5.55 -1.15
C GLY A 229 46.32 4.56 -2.28
N LYS A 230 45.29 4.07 -3.00
CA LYS A 230 45.39 3.03 -4.03
C LYS A 230 45.06 3.59 -5.41
N GLN A 231 45.63 3.01 -6.46
CA GLN A 231 45.37 3.38 -7.86
C GLN A 231 44.70 2.23 -8.60
N PHE A 232 43.80 2.53 -9.54
CA PHE A 232 43.14 1.51 -10.35
C PHE A 232 44.15 0.52 -10.97
N PHE A 233 43.75 -0.75 -11.07
CA PHE A 233 44.58 -1.80 -11.68
C PHE A 233 45.02 -1.41 -13.09
N THR A 234 44.04 -1.02 -13.91
CA THR A 234 44.25 -0.38 -15.20
C THR A 234 43.52 0.97 -15.17
N GLY A 235 44.27 2.05 -14.99
CA GLY A 235 43.73 3.40 -15.08
C GLY A 235 43.58 3.84 -16.55
N VAL A 236 42.53 4.62 -16.84
CA VAL A 236 42.35 5.29 -18.13
C VAL A 236 42.75 6.75 -17.99
N GLU A 237 43.47 7.26 -18.97
CA GLU A 237 43.75 8.68 -19.11
C GLU A 237 42.54 9.38 -19.76
N ILE A 238 41.88 10.28 -19.03
CA ILE A 238 40.80 11.10 -19.58
C ILE A 238 41.43 12.33 -20.24
N ARG A 239 41.51 12.33 -21.57
CA ARG A 239 42.07 13.44 -22.36
C ARG A 239 41.04 14.51 -22.70
N GLU A 240 39.81 14.06 -22.96
CA GLU A 240 38.71 14.91 -23.39
C GLU A 240 37.49 14.62 -22.53
N TRP A 241 36.91 15.67 -21.95
CA TRP A 241 35.71 15.59 -21.13
C TRP A 241 34.93 16.91 -21.21
N ALA A 242 33.62 16.84 -21.01
CA ALA A 242 32.75 18.02 -20.98
C ALA A 242 31.74 17.90 -19.84
N ILE A 243 31.33 19.04 -19.28
CA ILE A 243 30.23 19.12 -18.31
C ILE A 243 29.06 19.84 -18.96
N ALA A 244 27.88 19.22 -18.91
CA ALA A 244 26.61 19.88 -19.18
C ALA A 244 25.84 20.05 -17.85
N CYS A 245 25.87 21.26 -17.30
CA CYS A 245 25.18 21.58 -16.05
C CYS A 245 23.81 22.20 -16.33
N PHE A 246 22.75 21.46 -16.00
CA PHE A 246 21.36 21.92 -16.13
C PHE A 246 20.81 22.52 -14.83
N ALA A 247 21.66 22.70 -13.81
CA ALA A 247 21.27 23.36 -12.58
C ALA A 247 21.03 24.86 -12.83
N PRO A 248 20.05 25.49 -12.16
CA PRO A 248 19.82 26.92 -12.27
C PRO A 248 21.08 27.72 -11.92
N SER A 249 21.45 28.72 -12.73
CA SER A 249 22.70 29.49 -12.62
C SER A 249 22.85 30.20 -11.26
N ARG A 250 21.74 30.49 -10.57
CA ARG A 250 21.74 31.14 -9.24
C ARG A 250 22.25 30.23 -8.11
N THR A 251 22.25 28.91 -8.29
CA THR A 251 22.73 27.94 -7.29
C THR A 251 24.21 27.61 -7.44
N VAL A 252 24.82 28.02 -8.56
CA VAL A 252 26.23 27.76 -8.89
C VAL A 252 27.15 28.89 -8.39
N ALA A 253 26.58 29.94 -7.77
CA ALA A 253 27.35 31.03 -7.21
C ALA A 253 27.79 30.72 -5.77
N LYS A 254 29.12 30.70 -5.61
CA LYS A 254 29.93 30.68 -4.38
C LYS A 254 30.21 29.31 -3.77
N THR A 255 31.37 28.79 -4.13
CA THR A 255 32.34 28.32 -3.14
C THR A 255 33.63 29.12 -3.30
N PRO A 256 34.39 29.32 -2.19
CA PRO A 256 35.44 30.33 -2.04
C PRO A 256 36.65 30.12 -2.95
#